data_AF-A0A162BYC0-F1
#
_entry.id   AF-A0A162BYC0-F1
#
_cell.length_a   1.000
_cell.length_b   1.000
_cell.length_c   1.000
_cell.angle_alpha   90.00
_cell.angle_beta   90.00
_cell.angle_gamma   90.00
#
_symmetry.space_group_name_H-M   'P 1'
#
loop_
_entity.id
_entity.type
_entity.pdbx_description
1 polymer ?
#
loop_
_entity_poly.entity_id
_entity_poly.type
_entity_poly.pdbx_seq_one_letter_code
_entity_poly.pdbx_strand_id
1 'polypeptide(L)'
;MSQPQFADRGTTQDTEAWIFGSGSEALASAVYLIKDAKVHPPKIHIIDKHLFSERISHRPGSWSDGYDQFAACLPVPAGLPMERLLATLPSTQSQGPSLLEEIQTAEANRVPKKRDVRTCFLAMTKGSVNHIPTDSLNLSIKHRIALIQILFKRETYLSQRQVQELLPENFFQSPFWTIWSAQFGFQPWHSAAEFRRSIRQYMPQFHSLSILSCLDITGYYQYESLYSPIYRFLESCGVDFRFGVEVKDIQVSKDDAKPKVTGFNLVKGKQQLRKQLGENDIVIMNIGSTISGSAVGTNNSSPVWQSLDADDLFDQNWSVWLDLGNKHNGLGNPYNFCTRQSETMVESFTITTQDLVLYDDLRSLIKCRSEAGAFIFLGDSNWKINLCIPAQPVFSSQPEDVRVLWGFAHAPRVEGNYVNRILLHCSGADILSEILGHLNLHYNPPLSRTVTIPRAMPRMSSLFITRALNDRPSITPLSNES
;
A
#
# COMPACT_ATOMS: atom_id res chain seq x y z
N MET A 1 20.98 -34.15 23.51
CA MET A 1 20.41 -33.00 24.24
C MET A 1 21.53 -32.03 24.51
N SER A 2 21.63 -30.99 23.70
CA SER A 2 22.62 -29.92 23.83
C SER A 2 21.87 -28.63 23.51
N GLN A 3 21.62 -27.83 24.54
CA GLN A 3 21.00 -26.52 24.40
C GLN A 3 21.96 -25.59 23.63
N PRO A 4 21.48 -24.77 22.68
CA PRO A 4 22.29 -23.72 22.13
C PRO A 4 22.49 -22.63 23.20
N GLN A 5 23.75 -22.31 23.50
CA GLN A 5 24.15 -21.15 24.29
C GLN A 5 23.66 -19.88 23.59
N PHE A 6 22.71 -19.19 24.22
CA PHE A 6 22.43 -17.79 23.88
C PHE A 6 23.64 -16.97 24.33
N ALA A 7 24.35 -16.41 23.37
CA ALA A 7 25.39 -15.42 23.63
C ALA A 7 24.79 -14.26 24.43
N ASP A 8 25.48 -13.91 25.51
CA ASP A 8 25.18 -12.80 26.41
C ASP A 8 25.15 -11.50 25.59
N ARG A 9 23.95 -11.01 25.24
CA ARG A 9 23.78 -9.75 24.53
C ARG A 9 23.96 -8.63 25.56
N GLY A 10 24.92 -7.74 25.31
CA GLY A 10 25.23 -6.60 26.16
C GLY A 10 23.99 -5.85 26.65
N THR A 11 24.12 -5.25 27.83
CA THR A 11 23.07 -4.52 28.52
C THR A 11 22.35 -3.55 27.57
N THR A 12 21.05 -3.77 27.33
CA THR A 12 20.16 -2.95 26.49
C THR A 12 20.08 -1.48 26.92
N GLN A 13 20.64 -1.14 28.08
CA GLN A 13 20.71 0.21 28.61
C GLN A 13 21.51 1.17 27.73
N ASP A 14 22.45 0.72 26.89
CA ASP A 14 23.34 1.61 26.11
C ASP A 14 23.06 1.69 24.59
N THR A 15 22.20 0.85 24.04
CA THR A 15 21.88 0.86 22.59
C THR A 15 21.04 2.08 22.17
N GLU A 16 21.50 2.82 21.15
CA GLU A 16 20.63 3.71 20.36
C GLU A 16 20.11 3.00 19.10
N ALA A 17 18.83 3.20 18.80
CA ALA A 17 18.18 2.66 17.61
C ALA A 17 17.80 3.79 16.66
N TRP A 18 18.36 3.75 15.45
CA TRP A 18 18.14 4.75 14.41
C TRP A 18 17.29 4.16 13.30
N ILE A 19 16.08 4.67 13.15
CA ILE A 19 15.09 4.18 12.19
C ILE A 19 14.90 5.24 11.09
N PHE A 20 15.20 4.87 9.85
CA PHE A 20 15.08 5.78 8.70
C PHE A 20 13.79 5.50 7.92
N GLY A 21 12.95 6.53 7.84
CA GLY A 21 11.58 6.49 7.35
C GLY A 21 10.57 6.47 8.49
N SER A 22 9.34 6.86 8.17
CA SER A 22 8.22 6.88 9.12
C SER A 22 7.04 6.00 8.67
N GLY A 23 7.23 5.04 7.76
CA GLY A 23 6.14 4.12 7.36
C GLY A 23 5.70 3.16 8.48
N SER A 24 4.70 2.33 8.18
CA SER A 24 4.18 1.32 9.12
C SER A 24 5.27 0.37 9.62
N GLU A 25 6.25 0.04 8.77
CA GLU A 25 7.42 -0.76 9.10
C GLU A 25 8.34 -0.09 10.15
N ALA A 26 8.52 1.23 10.05
CA ALA A 26 9.33 2.00 10.99
C ALA A 26 8.65 2.08 12.37
N LEU A 27 7.35 2.38 12.38
CA LEU A 27 6.57 2.42 13.61
C LEU A 27 6.51 1.04 14.28
N ALA A 28 6.26 -0.03 13.52
CA ALA A 28 6.25 -1.40 14.03
C ALA A 28 7.60 -1.78 14.64
N SER A 29 8.70 -1.42 13.98
CA SER A 29 10.06 -1.66 14.49
C SER A 29 10.27 -0.98 15.85
N ALA A 30 9.85 0.29 15.98
CA ALA A 30 9.93 1.00 17.25
C ALA A 30 9.09 0.35 18.36
N VAL A 31 7.86 -0.10 18.04
CA VAL A 31 7.01 -0.82 19.02
C VAL A 31 7.71 -2.08 19.51
N TYR A 32 8.26 -2.91 18.63
CA TYR A 32 8.97 -4.14 19.03
C TYR A 32 10.26 -3.84 19.80
N LEU A 33 10.98 -2.78 19.48
CA LEU A 33 12.15 -2.36 20.25
C LEU A 33 11.78 -2.01 21.70
N ILE A 34 10.65 -1.33 21.91
CA ILE A 34 10.15 -0.99 23.26
C ILE A 34 9.61 -2.23 23.97
N LYS A 35 8.71 -2.97 23.31
CA LYS A 35 7.92 -4.04 23.95
C LYS A 35 8.72 -5.31 24.14
N ASP A 36 9.52 -5.71 23.15
CA ASP A 36 10.19 -7.02 23.14
C ASP A 36 11.66 -6.88 23.50
N ALA A 37 12.37 -5.93 22.89
CA ALA A 37 13.80 -5.72 23.15
C ALA A 37 14.08 -4.82 24.37
N LYS A 38 13.05 -4.21 24.97
CA LYS A 38 13.15 -3.34 26.16
C LYS A 38 14.14 -2.18 25.99
N VAL A 39 14.27 -1.65 24.78
CA VAL A 39 15.05 -0.43 24.51
C VAL A 39 14.34 0.77 25.14
N HIS A 40 15.09 1.62 25.83
CA HIS A 40 14.55 2.83 26.44
C HIS A 40 14.01 3.78 25.35
N PRO A 41 12.73 4.19 25.36
CA PRO A 41 12.13 4.87 24.21
C PRO A 41 12.84 6.15 23.75
N PRO A 42 13.36 7.03 24.64
CA PRO A 42 14.18 8.18 24.23
C PRO A 42 15.47 7.86 23.47
N LYS A 43 15.90 6.60 23.42
CA LYS A 43 17.04 6.12 22.61
C LYS A 43 16.61 5.55 21.26
N ILE A 44 15.33 5.64 20.92
CA ILE A 44 14.78 5.25 19.62
C ILE A 44 14.52 6.54 18.84
N HIS A 45 15.20 6.67 17.70
CA HIS A 45 15.17 7.86 16.85
C HIS A 45 14.52 7.51 15.51
N ILE A 46 13.36 8.09 15.22
CA ILE A 46 12.70 7.96 13.92
C ILE A 46 12.99 9.22 13.09
N ILE A 47 13.63 9.04 11.94
CA ILE A 47 14.06 10.14 11.07
C ILE A 47 13.33 10.07 9.75
N ASP A 48 12.74 11.19 9.34
CA ASP A 48 12.06 11.28 8.05
C ASP A 48 12.24 12.68 7.43
N LYS A 49 12.47 12.72 6.11
CA LYS A 49 12.62 13.98 5.36
C LYS A 49 11.30 14.73 5.23
N HIS A 50 10.17 14.05 5.31
CA HIS A 50 8.86 14.66 5.18
C HIS A 50 8.56 15.47 6.44
N LEU A 51 8.01 16.68 6.25
CA LEU A 51 7.57 17.52 7.35
C LEU A 51 6.32 16.91 7.99
N PHE A 52 6.36 16.75 9.32
CA PHE A 52 5.27 16.16 10.11
C PHE A 52 3.91 16.80 9.83
N SER A 53 3.88 18.13 9.72
CA SER A 53 2.66 18.91 9.56
C SER A 53 2.05 18.86 8.16
N GLU A 54 2.75 18.30 7.16
CA GLU A 54 2.29 18.41 5.77
C GLU A 54 2.16 17.11 4.99
N ARG A 55 2.95 16.05 5.25
CA ARG A 55 3.04 14.94 4.27
C ARG A 55 3.29 13.52 4.80
N ILE A 56 3.43 13.30 6.11
CA ILE A 56 3.47 11.93 6.68
C ILE A 56 2.05 11.43 6.96
N SER A 57 1.17 12.35 7.34
CA SER A 57 -0.23 12.26 6.96
C SER A 57 -0.29 12.60 5.48
N HIS A 58 -0.60 11.63 4.63
CA HIS A 58 -1.40 11.93 3.45
C HIS A 58 -2.45 12.97 3.88
N ARG A 59 -2.45 14.20 3.31
CA ARG A 59 -3.49 15.18 3.63
C ARG A 59 -4.77 14.54 3.14
N PRO A 60 -5.65 14.06 4.04
CA PRO A 60 -6.82 13.32 3.61
C PRO A 60 -7.71 14.21 2.75
N GLY A 61 -7.53 15.53 2.80
CA GLY A 61 -8.36 16.52 2.13
C GLY A 61 -9.49 16.96 3.06
N SER A 62 -10.52 17.55 2.49
CA SER A 62 -11.73 17.95 3.19
C SER A 62 -12.94 17.61 2.33
N TRP A 63 -14.13 17.65 2.92
CA TRP A 63 -15.35 17.44 2.14
C TRP A 63 -15.55 18.51 1.05
N SER A 64 -14.98 19.72 1.21
CA SER A 64 -15.09 20.82 0.24
C SER A 64 -14.00 20.80 -0.82
N ASP A 65 -12.76 20.47 -0.44
CA ASP A 65 -11.61 20.45 -1.36
C ASP A 65 -11.39 19.07 -2.00
N GLY A 66 -12.19 18.09 -1.60
CA GLY A 66 -12.06 16.69 -1.97
C GLY A 66 -11.13 15.94 -1.04
N TYR A 67 -11.56 14.76 -0.62
CA TYR A 67 -10.67 13.81 0.01
C TYR A 67 -9.74 13.17 -1.04
N ASP A 68 -8.55 12.79 -0.59
CA ASP A 68 -7.64 11.91 -1.29
C ASP A 68 -7.51 10.67 -0.39
N GLN A 69 -7.80 9.50 -0.94
CA GLN A 69 -7.66 8.24 -0.25
C GLN A 69 -6.52 7.50 -0.92
N PHE A 70 -5.50 7.20 -0.11
CA PHE A 70 -4.32 6.52 -0.61
C PHE A 70 -4.66 5.07 -1.01
N ALA A 71 -4.73 4.78 -2.31
CA ALA A 71 -5.06 3.47 -2.85
C ALA A 71 -3.97 2.41 -2.63
N ALA A 72 -2.80 2.78 -2.11
CA ALA A 72 -1.63 1.90 -2.06
C ALA A 72 -1.73 0.72 -1.09
N CYS A 73 -2.88 0.54 -0.46
CA CYS A 73 -3.01 -0.34 0.68
C CYS A 73 -4.10 -1.40 0.45
N LEU A 74 -4.17 -1.97 -0.75
CA LEU A 74 -4.85 -3.24 -0.98
C LEU A 74 -3.86 -4.35 -1.43
N PRO A 75 -3.86 -5.50 -0.75
CA PRO A 75 -4.53 -5.73 0.53
C PRO A 75 -3.90 -4.83 1.59
N VAL A 76 -4.71 -4.42 2.56
CA VAL A 76 -4.23 -3.75 3.77
C VAL A 76 -3.17 -4.66 4.40
N PRO A 77 -2.13 -4.13 5.06
CA PRO A 77 -1.29 -4.95 5.94
C PRO A 77 -2.19 -5.65 6.97
N ALA A 78 -2.59 -6.87 6.65
CA ALA A 78 -3.59 -7.64 7.34
C ALA A 78 -3.09 -9.06 7.50
N GLY A 79 -3.56 -9.69 8.57
CA GLY A 79 -3.12 -11.02 8.99
C GLY A 79 -2.20 -10.97 10.20
N LEU A 80 -1.71 -12.16 10.54
CA LEU A 80 -1.15 -12.47 11.85
C LEU A 80 -0.04 -11.51 12.34
N PRO A 81 0.89 -11.00 11.51
CA PRO A 81 1.89 -10.04 11.99
C PRO A 81 1.29 -8.70 12.44
N MET A 82 0.33 -8.15 11.68
CA MET A 82 -0.32 -6.90 12.03
C MET A 82 -1.24 -7.09 13.24
N GLU A 83 -2.02 -8.18 13.28
CA GLU A 83 -2.86 -8.52 14.44
C GLU A 83 -2.02 -8.59 15.73
N ARG A 84 -0.86 -9.24 15.68
CA ARG A 84 0.07 -9.30 16.81
C ARG A 84 0.59 -7.92 17.22
N LEU A 85 0.95 -7.07 16.26
CA LEU A 85 1.37 -5.69 16.54
C LEU A 85 0.25 -4.92 17.25
N LEU A 86 -0.96 -4.92 16.69
CA LEU A 86 -2.11 -4.20 17.23
C LEU A 86 -2.52 -4.71 18.62
N ALA A 87 -2.41 -6.03 18.86
CA ALA A 87 -2.69 -6.63 20.17
C ALA A 87 -1.70 -6.19 21.27
N THR A 88 -0.49 -5.74 20.90
CA THR A 88 0.52 -5.26 21.87
C THR A 88 0.29 -3.82 22.34
N LEU A 89 -0.58 -3.09 21.63
CA LEU A 89 -0.82 -1.67 21.84
C LEU A 89 -2.09 -1.47 22.69
N PRO A 90 -2.07 -0.54 23.65
CA PRO A 90 -3.26 -0.22 24.43
C PRO A 90 -4.34 0.42 23.54
N SER A 91 -5.61 0.26 23.92
CA SER A 91 -6.73 0.97 23.27
C SER A 91 -6.58 2.48 23.42
N THR A 92 -6.98 3.23 22.39
CA THR A 92 -6.93 4.70 22.39
C THR A 92 -8.09 5.32 23.15
N GLN A 93 -9.25 4.64 23.19
CA GLN A 93 -10.48 5.14 23.80
C GLN A 93 -10.75 4.58 25.21
N SER A 94 -9.80 3.81 25.76
CA SER A 94 -9.96 3.08 27.04
C SER A 94 -11.16 2.12 27.09
N GLN A 95 -11.72 1.75 25.95
CA GLN A 95 -12.90 0.86 25.85
C GLN A 95 -12.55 -0.62 25.68
N GLY A 96 -11.26 -0.97 25.78
CA GLY A 96 -10.78 -2.35 25.68
C GLY A 96 -9.31 -2.49 26.08
N PRO A 97 -8.79 -3.72 26.18
CA PRO A 97 -7.42 -4.01 26.57
C PRO A 97 -6.39 -3.72 25.46
N SER A 98 -6.79 -3.74 24.18
CA SER A 98 -5.87 -3.49 23.07
C SER A 98 -6.50 -2.73 21.90
N LEU A 99 -5.65 -2.13 21.06
CA LEU A 99 -6.07 -1.50 19.81
C LEU A 99 -6.71 -2.51 18.84
N LEU A 100 -6.27 -3.77 18.85
CA LEU A 100 -6.88 -4.84 18.05
C LEU A 100 -8.35 -5.06 18.43
N GLU A 101 -8.64 -5.15 19.73
CA GLU A 101 -10.01 -5.37 20.21
C GLU A 101 -10.91 -4.15 19.97
N GLU A 102 -10.36 -2.93 20.07
CA GLU A 102 -11.06 -1.70 19.70
C GLU A 102 -11.51 -1.74 18.22
N ILE A 103 -10.60 -2.13 17.32
CA ILE A 103 -10.89 -2.28 15.89
C ILE A 103 -11.94 -3.36 15.64
N GLN A 104 -11.78 -4.55 16.22
CA GLN A 104 -12.72 -5.67 16.07
C GLN A 104 -14.12 -5.33 16.61
N THR A 105 -14.19 -4.56 17.70
CA THR A 105 -15.46 -4.10 18.27
C THR A 105 -16.13 -3.08 17.34
N ALA A 106 -15.37 -2.15 16.77
CA ALA A 106 -15.89 -1.18 15.80
C ALA A 106 -16.39 -1.88 14.52
N GLU A 107 -15.69 -2.90 14.03
CA GLU A 107 -16.12 -3.76 12.92
C GLU A 107 -17.46 -4.44 13.25
N ALA A 108 -17.53 -5.11 14.40
CA ALA A 108 -18.71 -5.85 14.82
C ALA A 108 -19.94 -4.95 15.03
N ASN A 109 -19.76 -3.69 15.40
CA ASN A 109 -20.84 -2.71 15.56
C ASN A 109 -21.32 -2.14 14.22
N ARG A 110 -20.46 -2.07 13.21
CA ARG A 110 -20.82 -1.60 11.87
C ARG A 110 -21.53 -2.66 11.03
N VAL A 111 -21.26 -3.93 11.29
CA VAL A 111 -21.83 -5.05 10.54
C VAL A 111 -23.03 -5.65 11.31
N PRO A 112 -24.28 -5.49 10.85
CA PRO A 112 -25.40 -6.15 11.49
C PRO A 112 -25.37 -7.67 11.25
N LYS A 113 -25.54 -8.43 12.34
CA LYS A 113 -25.46 -9.91 12.41
C LYS A 113 -26.45 -10.70 11.52
N LYS A 114 -27.29 -10.06 10.71
CA LYS A 114 -28.46 -10.68 10.04
C LYS A 114 -28.50 -10.61 8.51
N ARG A 115 -27.46 -10.12 7.81
CA ARG A 115 -27.43 -10.02 6.34
C ARG A 115 -26.09 -10.48 5.77
N ASP A 116 -26.07 -10.82 4.47
CA ASP A 116 -24.85 -11.20 3.76
C ASP A 116 -23.87 -10.02 3.74
N VAL A 117 -22.75 -10.18 4.47
CA VAL A 117 -21.76 -9.12 4.78
C VAL A 117 -20.71 -8.98 3.67
N ARG A 118 -20.78 -9.78 2.61
CA ARG A 118 -19.69 -9.84 1.63
C ARG A 118 -19.71 -8.66 0.67
N THR A 119 -18.53 -8.11 0.38
CA THR A 119 -18.35 -7.09 -0.66
C THR A 119 -18.81 -7.63 -2.01
N CYS A 120 -19.63 -6.84 -2.69
CA CYS A 120 -20.17 -7.19 -4.00
C CYS A 120 -19.13 -6.96 -5.08
N PHE A 121 -18.90 -7.95 -5.95
CA PHE A 121 -18.05 -7.78 -7.13
C PHE A 121 -18.90 -7.72 -8.40
N LEU A 122 -18.62 -6.71 -9.20
CA LEU A 122 -19.33 -6.45 -10.44
C LEU A 122 -18.34 -6.25 -11.57
N ALA A 123 -18.71 -6.70 -12.76
CA ALA A 123 -18.05 -6.33 -14.01
C ALA A 123 -19.02 -5.56 -14.89
N MET A 124 -18.62 -4.36 -15.31
CA MET A 124 -19.26 -3.64 -16.40
C MET A 124 -18.63 -4.06 -17.72
N THR A 125 -19.44 -4.72 -18.55
CA THR A 125 -19.04 -5.17 -19.89
C THR A 125 -20.21 -5.04 -20.86
N LYS A 126 -19.95 -4.53 -22.06
CA LYS A 126 -20.90 -4.26 -23.14
C LYS A 126 -22.11 -3.47 -22.67
N GLY A 127 -21.89 -2.49 -21.78
CA GLY A 127 -22.94 -1.66 -21.21
C GLY A 127 -23.86 -2.37 -20.20
N SER A 128 -23.49 -3.57 -19.74
CA SER A 128 -24.27 -4.35 -18.76
C SER A 128 -23.48 -4.60 -17.48
N VAL A 129 -24.14 -4.43 -16.34
CA VAL A 129 -23.62 -4.81 -15.01
C VAL A 129 -23.82 -6.31 -14.83
N ASN A 130 -22.73 -7.05 -14.64
CA ASN A 130 -22.76 -8.48 -14.34
C ASN A 130 -22.23 -8.73 -12.93
N HIS A 131 -23.00 -9.45 -12.11
CA HIS A 131 -22.54 -9.87 -10.79
C HIS A 131 -21.52 -10.98 -10.92
N ILE A 132 -20.37 -10.81 -10.26
CA ILE A 132 -19.34 -11.83 -10.20
C ILE A 132 -19.64 -12.72 -8.98
N PRO A 133 -19.95 -14.00 -9.15
CA PRO A 133 -20.22 -14.89 -8.01
C PRO A 133 -18.95 -15.07 -7.17
N THR A 134 -19.07 -14.99 -5.85
CA THR A 134 -17.94 -15.16 -4.91
C THR A 134 -18.03 -16.45 -4.09
N ASP A 135 -19.10 -17.25 -4.26
CA ASP A 135 -19.33 -18.49 -3.51
C ASP A 135 -18.38 -19.63 -3.93
N SER A 136 -17.67 -19.44 -5.03
CA SER A 136 -16.64 -20.36 -5.48
C SER A 136 -15.51 -19.57 -6.15
N LEU A 137 -14.41 -20.28 -6.45
CA LEU A 137 -13.30 -19.70 -7.18
C LEU A 137 -13.61 -19.41 -8.66
N ASN A 138 -14.69 -19.98 -9.23
CA ASN A 138 -15.05 -19.83 -10.66
C ASN A 138 -13.91 -20.16 -11.64
N LEU A 139 -13.11 -21.17 -11.30
CA LEU A 139 -12.01 -21.66 -12.14
C LEU A 139 -12.41 -22.92 -12.89
N SER A 140 -12.09 -22.98 -14.18
CA SER A 140 -12.17 -24.21 -14.97
C SER A 140 -11.17 -25.26 -14.48
N ILE A 141 -11.37 -26.53 -14.84
CA ILE A 141 -10.43 -27.62 -14.49
C ILE A 141 -9.03 -27.32 -15.04
N LYS A 142 -8.93 -26.79 -16.27
CA LYS A 142 -7.66 -26.39 -16.89
C LYS A 142 -6.95 -25.31 -16.07
N HIS A 143 -7.70 -24.29 -15.62
CA HIS A 143 -7.15 -23.22 -14.79
C HIS A 143 -6.69 -23.74 -13.42
N ARG A 144 -7.45 -24.63 -12.79
CA ARG A 144 -7.08 -25.25 -11.51
C ARG A 144 -5.78 -26.05 -11.63
N ILE A 145 -5.63 -26.85 -12.68
CA ILE A 145 -4.40 -27.60 -12.95
C ILE A 145 -3.22 -26.65 -13.14
N ALA A 146 -3.38 -25.58 -13.93
CA ALA A 146 -2.33 -24.59 -14.14
C ALA A 146 -1.90 -23.88 -12.84
N LEU A 147 -2.85 -23.48 -11.99
CA LEU A 147 -2.54 -22.90 -10.67
C LEU A 147 -1.82 -23.89 -9.75
N ILE A 148 -2.27 -25.14 -9.71
CA ILE A 148 -1.60 -26.21 -8.95
C ILE A 148 -0.16 -26.37 -9.44
N GLN A 149 0.07 -26.40 -10.74
CA GLN A 149 1.41 -26.50 -11.31
C GLN A 149 2.32 -25.37 -10.83
N ILE A 150 1.84 -24.12 -10.84
CA ILE A 150 2.59 -22.96 -10.30
C ILE A 150 2.90 -23.16 -8.82
N LEU A 151 1.94 -23.60 -8.01
CA LEU A 151 2.14 -23.81 -6.56
C LEU A 151 3.23 -24.84 -6.26
N PHE A 152 3.40 -25.87 -7.10
CA PHE A 152 4.44 -26.88 -7.00
C PHE A 152 5.79 -26.49 -7.62
N LYS A 153 5.88 -25.40 -8.39
CA LYS A 153 7.17 -24.92 -8.89
C LYS A 153 8.05 -24.43 -7.73
N ARG A 154 9.36 -24.64 -7.89
CA ARG A 154 10.39 -24.06 -7.02
C ARG A 154 10.49 -22.57 -7.29
N GLU A 155 10.84 -21.79 -6.27
CA GLU A 155 10.95 -20.33 -6.42
C GLU A 155 12.06 -19.94 -7.39
N THR A 156 13.15 -20.70 -7.45
CA THR A 156 14.22 -20.55 -8.45
C THR A 156 13.70 -20.61 -9.88
N TYR A 157 12.73 -21.49 -10.17
CA TYR A 157 12.12 -21.61 -11.50
C TYR A 157 11.23 -20.41 -11.85
N LEU A 158 10.57 -19.82 -10.85
CA LEU A 158 9.68 -18.66 -11.01
C LEU A 158 10.43 -17.33 -11.02
N SER A 159 11.72 -17.35 -10.70
CA SER A 159 12.56 -16.16 -10.72
C SER A 159 12.54 -15.54 -12.12
N GLN A 160 12.38 -14.22 -12.17
CA GLN A 160 12.29 -13.42 -13.39
C GLN A 160 11.15 -13.77 -14.37
N ARG A 161 10.25 -14.70 -14.04
CA ARG A 161 9.10 -15.06 -14.89
C ARG A 161 7.85 -14.26 -14.58
N GLN A 162 7.09 -13.96 -15.62
CA GLN A 162 5.79 -13.31 -15.52
C GLN A 162 4.66 -14.31 -15.28
N VAL A 163 3.54 -13.87 -14.71
CA VAL A 163 2.34 -14.71 -14.51
C VAL A 163 1.79 -15.22 -15.86
N GLN A 164 1.77 -14.36 -16.87
CA GLN A 164 1.30 -14.67 -18.22
C GLN A 164 2.10 -15.73 -18.97
N GLU A 165 3.35 -15.99 -18.58
CA GLU A 165 4.14 -17.08 -19.15
C GLU A 165 3.71 -18.47 -18.66
N LEU A 166 2.99 -18.53 -17.53
CA LEU A 166 2.69 -19.78 -16.83
C LEU A 166 1.20 -20.12 -16.78
N LEU A 167 0.33 -19.20 -17.19
CA LEU A 167 -1.12 -19.39 -17.21
C LEU A 167 -1.67 -19.19 -18.62
N PRO A 168 -2.71 -19.94 -19.01
CA PRO A 168 -3.32 -19.78 -20.33
C PRO A 168 -4.00 -18.42 -20.45
N GLU A 169 -4.04 -17.84 -21.65
CA GLU A 169 -4.59 -16.49 -21.90
C GLU A 169 -6.03 -16.31 -21.37
N ASN A 170 -6.88 -17.32 -21.55
CA ASN A 170 -8.26 -17.29 -21.06
C ASN A 170 -8.39 -17.33 -19.52
N PHE A 171 -7.31 -17.53 -18.77
CA PHE A 171 -7.29 -17.36 -17.31
C PHE A 171 -7.49 -15.89 -16.93
N PHE A 172 -6.91 -14.96 -17.70
CA PHE A 172 -6.96 -13.53 -17.41
C PHE A 172 -8.33 -12.90 -17.68
N GLN A 173 -9.24 -13.65 -18.28
CA GLN A 173 -10.66 -13.28 -18.46
C GLN A 173 -11.56 -13.98 -17.43
N SER A 174 -10.99 -14.79 -16.53
CA SER A 174 -11.78 -15.52 -15.54
C SER A 174 -12.31 -14.59 -14.44
N PRO A 175 -13.44 -14.95 -13.82
CA PRO A 175 -13.93 -14.25 -12.64
C PRO A 175 -12.91 -14.26 -11.48
N PHE A 176 -12.17 -15.37 -11.33
CA PHE A 176 -11.07 -15.47 -10.37
C PHE A 176 -10.02 -14.39 -10.56
N TRP A 177 -9.50 -14.24 -11.78
CA TRP A 177 -8.47 -13.25 -12.07
C TRP A 177 -9.01 -11.84 -11.90
N THR A 178 -10.26 -11.58 -12.29
CA THR A 178 -10.90 -10.26 -12.11
C THR A 178 -10.91 -9.87 -10.64
N ILE A 179 -11.36 -10.75 -9.75
CA ILE A 179 -11.35 -10.53 -8.29
C ILE A 179 -9.91 -10.38 -7.78
N TRP A 180 -9.01 -11.28 -8.18
CA TRP A 180 -7.66 -11.33 -7.63
C TRP A 180 -6.80 -10.13 -8.04
N SER A 181 -6.87 -9.73 -9.32
CA SER A 181 -6.16 -8.56 -9.84
C SER A 181 -6.71 -7.26 -9.25
N ALA A 182 -8.02 -7.13 -9.11
CA ALA A 182 -8.67 -6.03 -8.39
C ALA A 182 -8.20 -5.92 -6.94
N GLN A 183 -8.15 -7.06 -6.23
CA GLN A 183 -7.83 -7.09 -4.80
C GLN A 183 -6.36 -6.83 -4.49
N PHE A 184 -5.46 -7.39 -5.30
CA PHE A 184 -4.02 -7.38 -5.03
C PHE A 184 -3.23 -6.51 -6.02
N GLY A 185 -3.89 -5.86 -6.99
CA GLY A 185 -3.23 -5.04 -8.00
C GLY A 185 -2.35 -5.83 -8.99
N PHE A 186 -2.54 -7.16 -9.11
CA PHE A 186 -1.73 -7.98 -10.00
C PHE A 186 -2.02 -7.72 -11.47
N GLN A 187 -0.97 -7.63 -12.27
CA GLN A 187 -1.02 -7.57 -13.73
C GLN A 187 -0.39 -8.83 -14.34
N PRO A 188 -0.76 -9.20 -15.58
CA PRO A 188 -0.24 -10.42 -16.22
C PRO A 188 1.31 -10.45 -16.34
N TRP A 189 1.95 -9.28 -16.48
CA TRP A 189 3.41 -9.13 -16.54
C TRP A 189 4.11 -9.10 -15.17
N HIS A 190 3.36 -9.12 -14.06
CA HIS A 190 3.97 -9.18 -12.72
C HIS A 190 4.61 -10.55 -12.45
N SER A 191 5.42 -10.62 -11.40
CA SER A 191 6.17 -11.79 -10.95
C SER A 191 5.26 -12.98 -10.63
N ALA A 192 5.54 -14.10 -11.29
CA ALA A 192 4.95 -15.39 -10.95
C ALA A 192 5.32 -15.86 -9.52
N ALA A 193 6.48 -15.45 -9.01
CA ALA A 193 6.90 -15.79 -7.65
C ALA A 193 6.02 -15.08 -6.61
N GLU A 194 5.75 -13.78 -6.79
CA GLU A 194 4.86 -13.03 -5.90
C GLU A 194 3.40 -13.48 -6.03
N PHE A 195 2.93 -13.76 -7.24
CA PHE A 195 1.60 -14.35 -7.45
C PHE A 195 1.45 -15.70 -6.75
N ARG A 196 2.46 -16.59 -6.82
CA ARG A 196 2.44 -17.85 -6.06
C ARG A 196 2.39 -17.61 -4.54
N ARG A 197 3.15 -16.65 -4.03
CA ARG A 197 3.16 -16.29 -2.61
C ARG A 197 1.79 -15.79 -2.17
N SER A 198 1.17 -14.90 -2.94
CA SER A 198 -0.18 -14.39 -2.64
C SER A 198 -1.21 -15.52 -2.63
N ILE A 199 -1.17 -16.44 -3.61
CA ILE A 199 -2.10 -17.57 -3.64
C ILE A 199 -1.89 -18.46 -2.39
N ARG A 200 -0.66 -18.80 -2.04
CA ARG A 200 -0.39 -19.62 -0.84
C ARG A 200 -0.89 -18.97 0.44
N GLN A 201 -0.72 -17.65 0.55
CA GLN A 201 -1.05 -16.90 1.75
C GLN A 201 -2.57 -16.67 1.89
N TYR A 202 -3.23 -16.26 0.82
CA TYR A 202 -4.59 -15.72 0.90
C TYR A 202 -5.68 -16.64 0.34
N MET A 203 -5.32 -17.64 -0.47
CA MET A 203 -6.31 -18.58 -1.03
C MET A 203 -7.11 -19.35 0.04
N PRO A 204 -6.54 -19.81 1.18
CA PRO A 204 -7.32 -20.47 2.23
C PRO A 204 -8.46 -19.59 2.77
N GLN A 205 -8.26 -18.28 2.74
CA GLN A 205 -9.21 -17.30 3.22
C GLN A 205 -10.10 -16.76 2.08
N PHE A 206 -10.04 -17.25 0.85
CA PHE A 206 -10.72 -16.62 -0.31
C PHE A 206 -12.19 -16.24 -0.06
N HIS A 207 -12.96 -17.11 0.60
CA HIS A 207 -14.40 -16.89 0.89
C HIS A 207 -14.66 -16.00 2.12
N SER A 208 -13.63 -15.80 2.95
CA SER A 208 -13.62 -14.95 4.14
C SER A 208 -12.66 -13.77 4.00
N LEU A 209 -12.09 -13.56 2.80
CA LEU A 209 -11.37 -12.35 2.49
C LEU A 209 -12.46 -11.30 2.52
N SER A 210 -12.56 -10.60 3.65
CA SER A 210 -13.28 -9.34 3.75
C SER A 210 -12.62 -8.42 2.73
N ILE A 211 -13.13 -8.47 1.51
CA ILE A 211 -12.62 -7.72 0.39
C ILE A 211 -12.90 -6.28 0.78
N LEU A 212 -11.82 -5.52 1.00
CA LEU A 212 -11.74 -4.22 1.69
C LEU A 212 -11.40 -4.29 3.19
N SER A 213 -10.47 -5.19 3.58
CA SER A 213 -10.01 -5.49 4.96
C SER A 213 -9.35 -4.35 5.76
N CYS A 214 -9.78 -3.09 5.60
CA CYS A 214 -9.59 -2.03 6.60
C CYS A 214 -10.73 -1.00 6.55
N LEU A 215 -11.32 -0.73 5.37
CA LEU A 215 -12.59 0.00 5.33
C LEU A 215 -13.71 -0.84 5.93
N ASP A 216 -13.67 -2.17 5.79
CA ASP A 216 -14.60 -3.06 6.48
C ASP A 216 -14.18 -3.32 7.94
N ILE A 217 -12.87 -3.49 8.20
CA ILE A 217 -12.34 -3.86 9.53
C ILE A 217 -12.30 -2.68 10.51
N THR A 218 -12.02 -1.46 10.06
CA THR A 218 -11.93 -0.28 10.94
C THR A 218 -13.06 0.71 10.68
N GLY A 219 -13.74 0.58 9.54
CA GLY A 219 -14.76 1.51 9.08
C GLY A 219 -14.24 2.91 8.77
N TYR A 220 -12.92 3.12 8.78
CA TYR A 220 -12.31 4.41 8.53
C TYR A 220 -11.02 4.30 7.70
N TYR A 221 -10.54 5.44 7.24
CA TYR A 221 -9.28 5.58 6.53
C TYR A 221 -8.12 4.98 7.33
N GLN A 222 -7.33 4.12 6.68
CA GLN A 222 -6.32 3.27 7.33
C GLN A 222 -5.31 4.07 8.17
N TYR A 223 -5.02 5.29 7.75
CA TYR A 223 -4.16 6.18 8.48
C TYR A 223 -4.72 6.52 9.87
N GLU A 224 -6.02 6.82 9.95
CA GLU A 224 -6.69 7.19 11.20
C GLU A 224 -6.80 5.99 12.16
N SER A 225 -7.04 4.79 11.63
CA SER A 225 -7.32 3.62 12.47
C SER A 225 -6.10 2.76 12.80
N LEU A 226 -5.06 2.75 11.97
CA LEU A 226 -3.85 1.95 12.20
C LEU A 226 -2.67 2.83 12.55
N TYR A 227 -2.31 3.74 11.65
CA TYR A 227 -1.05 4.47 11.75
C TYR A 227 -1.05 5.49 12.91
N SER A 228 -2.08 6.32 12.99
CA SER A 228 -2.20 7.39 13.99
C SER A 228 -2.15 6.87 15.44
N PRO A 229 -2.90 5.80 15.82
CA PRO A 229 -2.78 5.18 17.14
C PRO A 229 -1.37 4.70 17.49
N ILE A 230 -0.68 4.05 16.54
CA ILE A 230 0.68 3.55 16.76
C ILE A 230 1.64 4.73 16.98
N TYR A 231 1.55 5.76 16.14
CA TYR A 231 2.35 6.97 16.27
C TYR A 231 2.15 7.63 17.64
N ARG A 232 0.89 7.86 18.05
CA ARG A 232 0.56 8.50 19.33
C ARG A 232 1.05 7.68 20.52
N PHE A 233 0.97 6.35 20.45
CA PHE A 233 1.54 5.48 21.47
C PHE A 233 3.06 5.69 21.60
N LEU A 234 3.80 5.68 20.49
CA LEU A 234 5.25 5.89 20.49
C LEU A 234 5.64 7.29 20.98
N GLU A 235 4.91 8.32 20.56
CA GLU A 235 5.06 9.69 21.03
C GLU A 235 4.85 9.78 22.55
N SER A 236 3.82 9.13 23.09
CA SER A 236 3.55 9.10 24.53
C SER A 236 4.61 8.35 25.34
N CYS A 237 5.32 7.40 24.72
CA CYS A 237 6.44 6.70 25.33
C CYS A 237 7.73 7.53 25.34
N GLY A 238 7.79 8.66 24.61
CA GLY A 238 8.97 9.51 24.51
C GLY A 238 9.97 9.10 23.44
N VAL A 239 9.52 8.42 22.37
CA VAL A 239 10.34 8.17 21.18
C VAL A 239 10.72 9.50 20.51
N ASP A 240 11.95 9.62 20.04
CA ASP A 240 12.48 10.82 19.41
C ASP A 240 12.15 10.86 17.91
N PHE A 241 11.16 11.68 17.54
CA PHE A 241 10.78 11.89 16.14
C PHE A 241 11.46 13.13 15.54
N ARG A 242 12.17 12.94 14.43
CA ARG A 242 12.93 13.98 13.74
C ARG A 242 12.47 14.13 12.29
N PHE A 243 11.49 14.99 12.11
CA PHE A 243 10.92 15.31 10.80
C PHE A 243 11.63 16.45 10.09
N GLY A 244 11.53 16.49 8.76
CA GLY A 244 12.27 17.42 7.92
C GLY A 244 13.78 17.14 7.88
N VAL A 245 14.18 15.91 8.17
CA VAL A 245 15.59 15.49 8.26
C VAL A 245 15.86 14.40 7.23
N GLU A 246 16.77 14.69 6.30
CA GLU A 246 17.19 13.78 5.23
C GLU A 246 18.46 13.03 5.64
N VAL A 247 18.51 11.71 5.40
CA VAL A 247 19.73 10.90 5.46
C VAL A 247 20.39 10.98 4.08
N LYS A 248 21.55 11.64 4.02
CA LYS A 248 22.30 11.82 2.76
C LYS A 248 23.20 10.65 2.44
N ASP A 249 23.83 10.09 3.46
CA ASP A 249 24.90 9.12 3.29
C ASP A 249 24.98 8.19 4.49
N ILE A 250 25.28 6.93 4.23
CA ILE A 250 25.49 5.90 5.22
C ILE A 250 26.87 5.29 4.99
N GLN A 251 27.63 5.27 6.06
CA GLN A 251 29.00 4.79 6.11
C GLN A 251 28.99 3.36 6.62
N VAL A 252 29.58 2.47 5.84
CA VAL A 252 29.70 1.06 6.16
C VAL A 252 31.18 0.72 6.21
N SER A 253 31.55 -0.23 7.08
CA SER A 253 32.92 -0.70 7.25
C SER A 253 33.48 -1.22 5.92
N LYS A 254 34.78 -1.02 5.71
CA LYS A 254 35.50 -1.57 4.54
C LYS A 254 35.75 -3.08 4.64
N ASP A 255 35.29 -3.72 5.70
CA ASP A 255 35.40 -5.17 5.88
C ASP A 255 34.21 -5.84 5.21
N ASP A 256 34.44 -6.38 4.02
CA ASP A 256 33.42 -7.06 3.21
C ASP A 256 32.95 -8.39 3.83
N ALA A 257 33.68 -8.95 4.80
CA ALA A 257 33.26 -10.16 5.49
C ALA A 257 32.15 -9.84 6.53
N LYS A 258 32.24 -8.68 7.19
CA LYS A 258 31.30 -8.21 8.22
C LYS A 258 30.92 -6.75 7.98
N PRO A 259 30.07 -6.47 6.98
CA PRO A 259 29.62 -5.11 6.72
C PRO A 259 28.85 -4.59 7.93
N LYS A 260 29.36 -3.52 8.55
CA LYS A 260 28.78 -2.86 9.71
C LYS A 260 28.59 -1.38 9.39
N VAL A 261 27.40 -0.86 9.66
CA VAL A 261 27.19 0.60 9.59
C VAL A 261 27.99 1.27 10.70
N THR A 262 28.90 2.18 10.33
CA THR A 262 29.78 2.89 11.28
C THR A 262 29.28 4.29 11.60
N GLY A 263 28.46 4.86 10.74
CA GLY A 263 27.94 6.22 10.89
C GLY A 263 27.07 6.64 9.72
N PHE A 264 26.48 7.82 9.82
CA PHE A 264 25.66 8.41 8.76
C PHE A 264 25.63 9.93 8.85
N ASN A 265 25.23 10.56 7.75
CA ASN A 265 25.08 12.02 7.63
C ASN A 265 23.60 12.39 7.49
N LEU A 266 23.14 13.27 8.37
CA LEU A 266 21.81 13.86 8.37
C LEU A 266 21.86 15.31 7.89
N VAL A 267 20.81 15.75 7.21
CA VAL A 267 20.65 17.12 6.75
C VAL A 267 19.28 17.65 7.17
N LYS A 268 19.25 18.82 7.82
CA LYS A 268 18.03 19.56 8.16
C LYS A 268 18.17 20.99 7.64
N GLY A 269 17.53 21.29 6.51
CA GLY A 269 17.73 22.56 5.82
C GLY A 269 19.20 22.75 5.42
N LYS A 270 19.87 23.77 5.96
CA LYS A 270 21.31 24.04 5.71
C LYS A 270 22.24 23.35 6.70
N GLN A 271 21.70 22.75 7.76
CA GLN A 271 22.51 22.10 8.79
C GLN A 271 22.84 20.67 8.39
N GLN A 272 24.11 20.29 8.51
CA GLN A 272 24.56 18.91 8.34
C GLN A 272 25.03 18.39 9.70
N LEU A 273 24.59 17.19 10.05
CA LEU A 273 24.98 16.50 11.28
C LEU A 273 25.57 15.14 10.89
N ARG A 274 26.79 14.88 11.34
CA ARG A 274 27.41 13.56 11.24
C ARG A 274 27.24 12.82 12.55
N LYS A 275 26.66 11.62 12.51
CA LYS A 275 26.57 10.71 13.65
C LYS A 275 27.50 9.52 13.42
N GLN A 276 28.41 9.31 14.35
CA GLN A 276 29.14 8.04 14.46
C GLN A 276 28.34 7.12 15.37
N LEU A 277 28.25 5.85 14.98
CA LEU A 277 27.51 4.84 15.73
C LEU A 277 28.44 4.17 16.76
N GLY A 278 27.89 3.91 17.94
CA GLY A 278 28.50 3.05 18.94
C GLY A 278 28.48 1.57 18.52
N GLU A 279 29.19 0.74 19.28
CA GLU A 279 29.30 -0.69 18.93
C GLU A 279 27.97 -1.43 18.95
N ASN A 280 27.06 -1.01 19.85
CA ASN A 280 25.77 -1.62 20.12
C ASN A 280 24.59 -0.89 19.47
N ASP A 281 24.85 0.19 18.73
CA ASP A 281 23.81 0.95 18.06
C ASP A 281 23.29 0.17 16.84
N ILE A 282 22.00 0.32 16.56
CA ILE A 282 21.35 -0.36 15.45
C ILE A 282 20.77 0.65 14.46
N VAL A 283 20.81 0.30 13.19
CA VAL A 283 20.15 1.04 12.11
C VAL A 283 19.10 0.15 11.48
N ILE A 284 17.87 0.65 11.42
CA ILE A 284 16.77 0.03 10.69
C ILE A 284 16.38 1.00 9.58
N MET A 285 16.33 0.51 8.34
CA MET A 285 16.07 1.37 7.20
C MET A 285 14.98 0.77 6.33
N ASN A 286 14.04 1.61 5.94
CA ASN A 286 13.18 1.30 4.82
C ASN A 286 13.89 1.61 3.50
N ILE A 287 14.02 0.60 2.64
CA ILE A 287 14.67 0.72 1.33
C ILE A 287 13.62 0.71 0.22
N GLY A 288 13.76 1.66 -0.70
CA GLY A 288 12.75 1.91 -1.71
C GLY A 288 11.40 2.36 -1.14
N SER A 289 10.52 2.75 -2.04
CA SER A 289 9.22 3.34 -1.70
C SER A 289 8.33 3.29 -2.93
N THR A 290 7.16 2.68 -2.78
CA THR A 290 6.15 2.55 -3.84
C THR A 290 5.50 3.89 -4.18
N ILE A 291 5.58 4.83 -3.24
CA ILE A 291 4.95 6.15 -3.29
C ILE A 291 5.93 7.21 -3.79
N SER A 292 7.20 6.85 -3.96
CA SER A 292 8.26 7.70 -4.49
C SER A 292 7.88 8.25 -5.87
N GLY A 293 7.98 9.56 -6.03
CA GLY A 293 7.64 10.27 -7.27
C GLY A 293 6.13 10.41 -7.51
N SER A 294 5.28 10.19 -6.50
CA SER A 294 3.84 10.40 -6.64
C SER A 294 3.50 11.87 -6.86
N ALA A 295 2.60 12.13 -7.81
CA ALA A 295 2.05 13.44 -8.10
C ALA A 295 0.53 13.45 -7.84
N VAL A 296 0.01 14.56 -7.34
CA VAL A 296 -1.41 14.75 -7.03
C VAL A 296 -1.95 15.87 -7.90
N GLY A 297 -3.09 15.65 -8.53
CA GLY A 297 -3.82 16.67 -9.27
C GLY A 297 -4.96 17.27 -8.46
N THR A 298 -5.92 17.89 -9.14
CA THR A 298 -7.13 18.45 -8.54
C THR A 298 -8.34 18.09 -9.40
N ASN A 299 -9.52 18.55 -9.01
CA ASN A 299 -10.71 18.38 -9.86
C ASN A 299 -10.53 19.00 -11.26
N ASN A 300 -9.70 20.05 -11.38
CA ASN A 300 -9.58 20.87 -12.59
C ASN A 300 -8.19 20.78 -13.24
N SER A 301 -7.26 20.02 -12.66
CA SER A 301 -5.90 19.89 -13.17
C SER A 301 -5.40 18.47 -13.01
N SER A 302 -4.69 17.98 -14.02
CA SER A 302 -4.00 16.69 -13.92
C SER A 302 -2.88 16.71 -12.87
N PRO A 303 -2.39 15.55 -12.42
CA PRO A 303 -1.18 15.47 -11.63
C PRO A 303 0.00 16.17 -12.33
N VAL A 304 0.71 17.03 -11.60
CA VAL A 304 1.85 17.77 -12.16
C VAL A 304 3.09 16.90 -12.17
N TRP A 305 3.52 16.51 -13.35
CA TRP A 305 4.79 15.80 -13.56
C TRP A 305 5.92 16.82 -13.65
N GLN A 306 6.68 16.98 -12.57
CA GLN A 306 7.96 17.67 -12.67
C GLN A 306 8.97 16.69 -13.26
N SER A 307 9.40 16.94 -14.49
CA SER A 307 10.59 16.30 -15.07
C SER A 307 11.49 17.42 -15.56
N LEU A 308 12.66 17.55 -14.93
CA LEU A 308 13.82 18.13 -15.58
C LEU A 308 15.04 17.19 -15.48
N ASP A 309 15.22 16.44 -14.38
CA ASP A 309 16.27 15.42 -14.27
C ASP A 309 15.77 14.06 -13.75
N ALA A 310 16.38 12.96 -14.20
CA ALA A 310 16.00 11.59 -13.81
C ALA A 310 16.22 11.30 -12.31
N ASP A 311 17.16 12.02 -11.68
CA ASP A 311 17.50 11.88 -10.26
C ASP A 311 16.45 12.56 -9.35
N ASP A 312 15.74 13.59 -9.83
CA ASP A 312 14.72 14.32 -9.05
C ASP A 312 13.48 13.49 -8.75
N LEU A 313 13.28 12.38 -9.47
CA LEU A 313 12.13 11.48 -9.30
C LEU A 313 12.35 10.40 -8.24
N PHE A 314 13.55 10.27 -7.69
CA PHE A 314 13.85 9.29 -6.65
C PHE A 314 13.77 9.95 -5.27
N ASP A 315 12.92 9.41 -4.39
CA ASP A 315 12.99 9.78 -2.99
C ASP A 315 14.28 9.27 -2.32
N GLN A 316 14.45 9.67 -1.07
CA GLN A 316 15.64 9.38 -0.29
C GLN A 316 15.82 7.86 -0.09
N ASN A 317 14.73 7.09 0.01
CA ASN A 317 14.79 5.65 0.23
C ASN A 317 15.40 4.93 -0.98
N TRP A 318 15.13 5.42 -2.19
CA TRP A 318 15.77 4.90 -3.40
C TRP A 318 17.22 5.34 -3.53
N SER A 319 17.50 6.61 -3.27
CA SER A 319 18.86 7.18 -3.38
C SER A 319 19.83 6.48 -2.42
N VAL A 320 19.43 6.31 -1.16
CA VAL A 320 20.24 5.61 -0.15
C VAL A 320 20.44 4.14 -0.51
N TRP A 321 19.42 3.46 -1.05
CA TRP A 321 19.57 2.06 -1.46
C TRP A 321 20.52 1.92 -2.66
N LEU A 322 20.43 2.82 -3.65
CA LEU A 322 21.35 2.89 -4.79
C LEU A 322 22.80 3.10 -4.32
N ASP A 323 23.02 4.07 -3.45
CA ASP A 323 24.35 4.38 -2.91
C ASP A 323 24.95 3.22 -2.11
N LEU A 324 24.12 2.55 -1.30
CA LEU A 324 24.55 1.38 -0.54
C LEU A 324 24.85 0.18 -1.45
N GLY A 325 24.02 -0.07 -2.46
CA GLY A 325 24.25 -1.14 -3.44
C GLY A 325 25.56 -0.96 -4.22
N ASN A 326 25.98 0.29 -4.46
CA ASN A 326 27.27 0.61 -5.07
C ASN A 326 28.48 0.39 -4.13
N LYS A 327 28.25 0.42 -2.82
CA LYS A 327 29.31 0.25 -1.80
C LYS A 327 29.49 -1.21 -1.37
N HIS A 328 28.41 -1.99 -1.32
CA HIS A 328 28.46 -3.38 -0.83
C HIS A 328 27.63 -4.34 -1.68
N ASN A 329 28.23 -5.48 -1.98
CA ASN A 329 27.54 -6.61 -2.58
C ASN A 329 26.55 -7.23 -1.58
N GLY A 330 25.45 -7.80 -2.10
CA GLY A 330 24.44 -8.47 -1.28
C GLY A 330 23.30 -7.57 -0.77
N LEU A 331 23.33 -6.27 -1.09
CA LEU A 331 22.25 -5.34 -0.74
C LEU A 331 21.12 -5.28 -1.77
N GLY A 332 21.12 -6.18 -2.75
CA GLY A 332 20.07 -6.24 -3.78
C GLY A 332 20.32 -5.33 -4.98
N ASN A 333 19.29 -5.23 -5.84
CA ASN A 333 19.31 -4.48 -7.08
C ASN A 333 18.14 -3.49 -7.12
N PRO A 334 18.30 -2.26 -6.60
CA PRO A 334 17.26 -1.23 -6.62
C PRO A 334 16.77 -0.88 -8.03
N TYR A 335 17.66 -0.93 -9.03
CA TYR A 335 17.32 -0.55 -10.42
C TYR A 335 16.20 -1.38 -11.00
N ASN A 336 16.12 -2.67 -10.64
CA ASN A 336 15.01 -3.52 -11.09
C ASN A 336 13.66 -2.89 -10.70
N PHE A 337 13.55 -2.33 -9.50
CA PHE A 337 12.29 -1.82 -8.94
C PHE A 337 11.99 -0.37 -9.30
N CYS A 338 13.01 0.48 -9.39
CA CYS A 338 12.79 1.92 -9.44
C CYS A 338 12.71 2.51 -10.86
N THR A 339 13.17 1.77 -11.89
CA THR A 339 13.27 2.26 -13.28
C THR A 339 12.13 1.81 -14.19
N ARG A 340 11.38 0.76 -13.82
CA ARG A 340 10.34 0.13 -14.66
C ARG A 340 8.97 0.80 -14.50
N GLN A 341 8.93 2.12 -14.66
CA GLN A 341 7.70 2.91 -14.44
C GLN A 341 6.56 2.51 -15.38
N SER A 342 6.86 2.10 -16.62
CA SER A 342 5.86 1.63 -17.57
C SER A 342 5.09 0.39 -17.09
N GLU A 343 5.71 -0.41 -16.22
CA GLU A 343 5.12 -1.64 -15.68
C GLU A 343 4.55 -1.47 -14.27
N THR A 344 4.96 -0.39 -13.58
CA THR A 344 4.70 -0.18 -12.15
C THR A 344 3.79 0.99 -11.82
N MET A 345 3.52 1.83 -12.81
CA MET A 345 2.71 3.03 -12.63
C MET A 345 1.23 2.69 -12.54
N VAL A 346 0.59 3.27 -11.51
CA VAL A 346 -0.85 3.22 -11.29
C VAL A 346 -1.32 4.64 -11.03
N GLU A 347 -2.51 5.00 -11.52
CA GLU A 347 -3.17 6.23 -11.14
C GLU A 347 -4.42 5.89 -10.32
N SER A 348 -4.49 6.42 -9.11
CA SER A 348 -5.66 6.33 -8.25
C SER A 348 -6.46 7.63 -8.28
N PHE A 349 -7.71 7.56 -7.86
CA PHE A 349 -8.55 8.72 -7.71
C PHE A 349 -9.50 8.54 -6.52
N THR A 350 -9.88 9.65 -5.90
CA THR A 350 -10.89 9.68 -4.84
C THR A 350 -11.96 10.68 -5.20
N ILE A 351 -13.21 10.24 -5.19
CA ILE A 351 -14.39 11.04 -5.51
C ILE A 351 -15.09 11.36 -4.20
N THR A 352 -15.18 12.64 -3.88
CA THR A 352 -15.92 13.17 -2.74
C THR A 352 -17.13 13.91 -3.27
N THR A 353 -18.32 13.52 -2.85
CA THR A 353 -19.57 14.10 -3.37
C THR A 353 -20.59 14.37 -2.28
N GLN A 354 -21.16 15.58 -2.29
CA GLN A 354 -22.40 15.91 -1.58
C GLN A 354 -23.64 15.65 -2.44
N ASP A 355 -23.45 15.28 -3.70
CA ASP A 355 -24.55 14.90 -4.56
C ASP A 355 -24.91 13.43 -4.32
N LEU A 356 -25.99 13.23 -3.57
CA LEU A 356 -26.51 11.92 -3.21
C LEU A 356 -27.18 11.22 -4.39
N VAL A 357 -27.61 11.94 -5.44
CA VAL A 357 -28.22 11.32 -6.63
C VAL A 357 -27.21 10.42 -7.32
N LEU A 358 -25.99 10.91 -7.52
CA LEU A 358 -24.89 10.10 -8.05
C LEU A 358 -24.66 8.82 -7.23
N TYR A 359 -24.66 8.94 -5.89
CA TYR A 359 -24.45 7.79 -5.02
C TYR A 359 -25.61 6.78 -5.06
N ASP A 360 -26.85 7.27 -5.13
CA ASP A 360 -28.06 6.45 -5.22
C ASP A 360 -28.17 5.73 -6.57
N ASP A 361 -27.76 6.39 -7.66
CA ASP A 361 -27.67 5.79 -9.00
C ASP A 361 -26.62 4.67 -9.03
N LEU A 362 -25.44 4.91 -8.46
CA LEU A 362 -24.42 3.89 -8.29
C LEU A 362 -24.95 2.70 -7.48
N ARG A 363 -25.62 2.94 -6.35
CA ARG A 363 -26.23 1.88 -5.54
C ARG A 363 -27.31 1.12 -6.30
N SER A 364 -28.10 1.80 -7.13
CA SER A 364 -29.14 1.20 -7.97
C SER A 364 -28.55 0.32 -9.07
N LEU A 365 -27.41 0.70 -9.65
CA LEU A 365 -26.68 -0.12 -10.62
C LEU A 365 -26.16 -1.43 -10.01
N ILE A 366 -25.64 -1.35 -8.78
CA ILE A 366 -25.05 -2.52 -8.09
C ILE A 366 -26.12 -3.58 -7.83
N LYS A 367 -27.36 -3.17 -7.52
CA LYS A 367 -28.48 -4.06 -7.11
C LYS A 367 -28.14 -5.02 -5.97
N CYS A 368 -27.03 -4.78 -5.26
CA CYS A 368 -26.59 -5.57 -4.12
C CYS A 368 -26.89 -4.81 -2.84
N ARG A 369 -27.54 -5.51 -1.90
CA ARG A 369 -27.85 -4.98 -0.56
C ARG A 369 -26.68 -5.13 0.42
N SER A 370 -25.47 -5.38 -0.08
CA SER A 370 -24.30 -5.54 0.77
C SER A 370 -23.98 -4.25 1.51
N GLU A 371 -23.77 -4.40 2.81
CA GLU A 371 -23.45 -3.32 3.72
C GLU A 371 -21.93 -3.09 3.82
N ALA A 372 -21.09 -4.03 3.34
CA ALA A 372 -19.63 -3.87 3.24
C ALA A 372 -19.18 -3.04 2.02
N GLY A 373 -20.04 -2.91 1.01
CA GLY A 373 -19.77 -2.10 -0.18
C GLY A 373 -19.66 -2.92 -1.47
N ALA A 374 -19.10 -2.30 -2.49
CA ALA A 374 -19.00 -2.90 -3.82
C ALA A 374 -17.71 -2.53 -4.54
N PHE A 375 -17.29 -3.41 -5.42
CA PHE A 375 -16.17 -3.24 -6.32
C PHE A 375 -16.62 -3.48 -7.75
N ILE A 376 -16.36 -2.52 -8.63
CA ILE A 376 -16.81 -2.52 -10.03
C ILE A 376 -15.58 -2.49 -10.93
N PHE A 377 -15.36 -3.56 -11.67
CA PHE A 377 -14.39 -3.62 -12.74
C PHE A 377 -15.01 -3.09 -14.03
N LEU A 378 -14.43 -2.03 -14.60
CA LEU A 378 -14.84 -1.50 -15.90
C LEU A 378 -14.07 -2.22 -17.01
N GLY A 379 -14.59 -3.38 -17.45
CA GLY A 379 -13.85 -4.31 -18.30
C GLY A 379 -13.52 -3.78 -19.69
N ASP A 380 -14.42 -2.95 -20.24
CA ASP A 380 -14.24 -2.31 -21.55
C ASP A 380 -13.43 -0.99 -21.48
N SER A 381 -13.01 -0.59 -20.28
CA SER A 381 -12.16 0.59 -20.12
C SER A 381 -10.77 0.32 -20.67
N ASN A 382 -10.28 1.24 -21.50
CA ASN A 382 -8.89 1.28 -21.95
C ASN A 382 -7.95 1.50 -20.75
N TRP A 383 -8.35 2.35 -19.80
CA TRP A 383 -7.60 2.63 -18.58
C TRP A 383 -7.57 1.48 -17.57
N LYS A 384 -8.40 0.43 -17.77
CA LYS A 384 -8.55 -0.71 -16.86
C LYS A 384 -8.91 -0.24 -15.44
N ILE A 385 -10.02 0.51 -15.37
CA ILE A 385 -10.50 1.13 -14.15
C ILE A 385 -11.15 0.10 -13.23
N ASN A 386 -10.83 0.24 -11.95
CA ASN A 386 -11.45 -0.43 -10.84
C ASN A 386 -12.04 0.64 -9.91
N LEU A 387 -13.36 0.60 -9.68
CA LEU A 387 -14.07 1.52 -8.83
C LEU A 387 -14.52 0.80 -7.55
N CYS A 388 -14.24 1.40 -6.40
CA CYS A 388 -14.65 0.92 -5.09
C CYS A 388 -15.67 1.87 -4.46
N ILE A 389 -16.73 1.28 -3.94
CA ILE A 389 -17.83 1.94 -3.25
C ILE A 389 -17.86 1.36 -1.82
N PRO A 390 -17.02 1.87 -0.91
CA PRO A 390 -16.92 1.34 0.44
C PRO A 390 -18.16 1.68 1.28
N ALA A 391 -18.31 1.00 2.41
CA ALA A 391 -19.20 1.44 3.48
C ALA A 391 -18.88 2.90 3.89
N GLN A 392 -19.91 3.64 4.29
CA GLN A 392 -19.82 5.06 4.64
C GLN A 392 -20.14 5.25 6.14
N PRO A 393 -19.50 6.20 6.82
CA PRO A 393 -18.44 7.11 6.34
C PRO A 393 -17.09 6.40 6.18
N VAL A 394 -16.23 6.93 5.30
CA VAL A 394 -14.83 6.50 5.09
C VAL A 394 -13.87 7.26 6.02
N PHE A 395 -14.17 8.50 6.39
CA PHE A 395 -13.35 9.29 7.32
C PHE A 395 -14.14 9.62 8.58
N SER A 396 -13.47 9.68 9.73
CA SER A 396 -14.13 10.01 11.01
C SER A 396 -14.78 11.40 11.01
N SER A 397 -14.22 12.33 10.23
CA SER A 397 -14.72 13.71 10.07
C SER A 397 -15.64 13.89 8.85
N GLN A 398 -16.01 12.82 8.15
CA GLN A 398 -16.87 12.90 6.97
C GLN A 398 -18.31 13.31 7.38
N PRO A 399 -18.86 14.41 6.81
CA PRO A 399 -20.25 14.80 7.05
C PRO A 399 -21.27 13.74 6.61
N GLU A 400 -22.45 13.70 7.25
CA GLU A 400 -23.50 12.71 6.96
C GLU A 400 -24.06 12.83 5.53
N ASP A 401 -24.03 14.02 4.94
CA ASP A 401 -24.49 14.32 3.58
C ASP A 401 -23.39 14.17 2.51
N VAL A 402 -22.19 13.71 2.90
CA VAL A 402 -21.04 13.50 2.01
C VAL A 402 -20.82 12.01 1.78
N ARG A 403 -20.42 11.64 0.57
CA ARG A 403 -20.02 10.29 0.17
C ARG A 403 -18.61 10.30 -0.39
N VAL A 404 -17.84 9.27 -0.06
CA VAL A 404 -16.47 9.07 -0.57
C VAL A 404 -16.39 7.75 -1.31
N LEU A 405 -15.96 7.82 -2.55
CA LEU A 405 -15.65 6.68 -3.39
C LEU A 405 -14.18 6.75 -3.76
N TRP A 406 -13.58 5.63 -4.11
CA TRP A 406 -12.19 5.61 -4.57
C TRP A 406 -12.00 4.58 -5.67
N GLY A 407 -10.94 4.72 -6.45
CA GLY A 407 -10.63 3.75 -7.49
C GLY A 407 -9.22 3.93 -8.03
N PHE A 408 -8.88 3.09 -8.98
CA PHE A 408 -7.58 3.10 -9.64
C PHE A 408 -7.63 2.54 -11.05
N ALA A 409 -6.64 2.91 -11.84
CA ALA A 409 -6.44 2.52 -13.21
C ALA A 409 -5.03 1.98 -13.42
N HIS A 410 -4.92 0.84 -14.09
CA HIS A 410 -3.65 0.17 -14.36
C HIS A 410 -3.02 0.54 -15.70
N ALA A 411 -3.75 1.23 -16.58
CA ALA A 411 -3.22 1.73 -17.85
C ALA A 411 -3.28 3.27 -17.92
N PRO A 412 -2.48 3.99 -17.10
CA PRO A 412 -2.55 5.45 -17.04
C PRO A 412 -2.02 6.16 -18.29
N ARG A 413 -1.23 5.47 -19.12
CA ARG A 413 -0.57 6.04 -20.31
C ARG A 413 -1.37 5.86 -21.60
N VAL A 414 -2.60 5.35 -21.53
CA VAL A 414 -3.44 5.12 -22.71
C VAL A 414 -4.62 6.09 -22.76
N GLU A 415 -5.16 6.26 -23.96
CA GLU A 415 -6.31 7.13 -24.20
C GLU A 415 -7.62 6.51 -23.68
N GLY A 416 -8.45 7.34 -23.03
CA GLY A 416 -9.77 6.95 -22.54
C GLY A 416 -10.77 6.71 -23.67
N ASN A 417 -11.91 6.10 -23.33
CA ASN A 417 -12.95 5.75 -24.28
C ASN A 417 -13.95 6.89 -24.53
N TYR A 418 -14.21 7.73 -23.53
CA TYR A 418 -15.21 8.80 -23.59
C TYR A 418 -14.56 10.18 -23.59
N VAL A 419 -13.52 10.37 -22.77
CA VAL A 419 -12.79 11.66 -22.71
C VAL A 419 -11.80 11.81 -23.88
N ASN A 420 -11.35 10.71 -24.48
CA ASN A 420 -10.37 10.70 -25.58
C ASN A 420 -9.07 11.47 -25.22
N ARG A 421 -8.56 11.21 -24.01
CA ARG A 421 -7.28 11.74 -23.50
C ARG A 421 -6.52 10.68 -22.73
N ILE A 422 -5.20 10.83 -22.66
CA ILE A 422 -4.35 10.01 -21.79
C ILE A 422 -4.70 10.30 -20.33
N LEU A 423 -4.94 9.25 -19.52
CA LEU A 423 -5.34 9.40 -18.11
C LEU A 423 -4.40 10.33 -17.32
N LEU A 424 -3.08 10.22 -17.50
CA LEU A 424 -2.11 11.09 -16.83
C LEU A 424 -2.28 12.60 -17.10
N HIS A 425 -2.99 12.97 -18.16
CA HIS A 425 -3.28 14.35 -18.56
C HIS A 425 -4.72 14.75 -18.26
N CYS A 426 -5.50 13.88 -17.62
CA CYS A 426 -6.88 14.13 -17.23
C CYS A 426 -6.93 14.82 -15.85
N SER A 427 -7.83 15.78 -15.73
CA SER A 427 -8.24 16.32 -14.43
C SER A 427 -9.12 15.33 -13.67
N GLY A 428 -9.40 15.60 -12.40
CA GLY A 428 -10.40 14.81 -11.66
C GLY A 428 -11.78 14.79 -12.32
N ALA A 429 -12.23 15.92 -12.88
CA ALA A 429 -13.51 16.00 -13.58
C ALA A 429 -13.53 15.12 -14.83
N ASP A 430 -12.44 15.11 -15.61
CA ASP A 430 -12.29 14.22 -16.77
C ASP A 430 -12.40 12.75 -16.34
N ILE A 431 -11.74 12.36 -15.25
CA ILE A 431 -11.78 10.97 -14.75
C ILE A 431 -13.19 10.57 -14.36
N LEU A 432 -13.92 11.45 -13.66
CA LEU A 432 -15.31 11.20 -13.31
C LEU A 432 -16.20 11.05 -14.55
N SER A 433 -16.02 11.90 -15.57
CA SER A 433 -16.75 11.80 -16.84
C SER A 433 -16.49 10.47 -17.56
N GLU A 434 -15.25 9.98 -17.59
CA GLU A 434 -14.93 8.67 -18.15
C GLU A 434 -15.66 7.54 -17.40
N ILE A 435 -15.63 7.56 -16.07
CA ILE A 435 -16.31 6.56 -15.22
C ILE A 435 -17.82 6.57 -15.49
N LEU A 436 -18.46 7.75 -15.51
CA LEU A 436 -19.88 7.89 -15.78
C LEU A 436 -20.26 7.37 -17.17
N GLY A 437 -19.41 7.60 -18.18
CA GLY A 437 -19.55 7.05 -19.51
C GLY A 437 -19.62 5.53 -19.51
N HIS A 438 -18.65 4.86 -18.86
CA HIS A 438 -18.63 3.39 -18.73
C HIS A 438 -19.82 2.84 -17.94
N LEU A 439 -20.33 3.61 -16.98
CA LEU A 439 -21.50 3.25 -16.18
C LEU A 439 -22.85 3.51 -16.89
N ASN A 440 -22.83 4.09 -18.10
CA ASN A 440 -24.02 4.58 -18.81
C ASN A 440 -24.87 5.56 -17.98
N LEU A 441 -24.21 6.34 -17.12
CA LEU A 441 -24.85 7.38 -16.33
C LEU A 441 -24.68 8.71 -17.07
N HIS A 442 -25.73 9.12 -17.79
CA HIS A 442 -25.77 10.41 -18.48
C HIS A 442 -26.10 11.51 -17.47
N TYR A 443 -25.11 11.81 -16.63
CA TYR A 443 -25.22 12.75 -15.54
C TYR A 443 -24.06 13.74 -15.59
N ASN A 444 -24.35 15.02 -15.35
CA ASN A 444 -23.33 16.06 -15.20
C ASN A 444 -23.29 16.44 -13.72
N PRO A 445 -22.45 15.77 -12.90
CA PRO A 445 -22.35 16.09 -11.48
C PRO A 445 -21.93 17.55 -11.31
N PRO A 446 -22.62 18.31 -10.46
CA PRO A 446 -22.27 19.69 -10.23
C PRO A 446 -20.86 19.75 -9.62
N LEU A 447 -19.91 20.35 -10.34
CA LEU A 447 -18.51 20.48 -9.93
C LEU A 447 -18.33 21.19 -8.57
N SER A 448 -19.34 21.96 -8.13
CA SER A 448 -19.38 22.59 -6.81
C SER A 448 -19.67 21.63 -5.66
N ARG A 449 -20.17 20.42 -5.94
CA ARG A 449 -20.55 19.40 -4.95
C ARG A 449 -19.85 18.07 -5.14
N THR A 450 -19.10 17.91 -6.23
CA THR A 450 -18.37 16.68 -6.53
C THR A 450 -16.94 17.01 -6.92
N VAL A 451 -16.00 16.53 -6.12
CA VAL A 451 -14.58 16.73 -6.30
C VAL A 451 -13.89 15.39 -6.45
N THR A 452 -13.11 15.25 -7.52
CA THR A 452 -12.27 14.08 -7.76
C THR A 452 -10.80 14.48 -7.64
N ILE A 453 -10.05 13.80 -6.78
CA ILE A 453 -8.61 14.02 -6.61
C ILE A 453 -7.84 12.88 -7.25
N PRO A 454 -7.16 13.10 -8.39
CA PRO A 454 -6.28 12.12 -9.00
C PRO A 454 -4.89 12.10 -8.37
N ARG A 455 -4.27 10.93 -8.37
CA ARG A 455 -2.92 10.70 -7.88
C ARG A 455 -2.21 9.67 -8.74
N ALA A 456 -1.20 10.12 -9.46
CA ALA A 456 -0.34 9.25 -10.23
C ALA A 456 0.85 8.77 -9.39
N MET A 457 1.12 7.47 -9.43
CA MET A 457 2.11 6.80 -8.60
C MET A 457 3.01 5.94 -9.49
N PRO A 458 4.21 6.43 -9.88
CA PRO A 458 5.04 5.80 -10.90
C PRO A 458 5.62 4.44 -10.51
N ARG A 459 5.67 4.12 -9.20
CA ARG A 459 6.30 2.90 -8.66
C ARG A 459 5.34 2.11 -7.79
N MET A 460 4.04 2.32 -7.94
CA MET A 460 3.02 1.75 -7.06
C MET A 460 3.08 0.22 -7.00
N SER A 461 3.13 -0.46 -8.14
CA SER A 461 3.24 -1.92 -8.21
C SER A 461 4.69 -2.43 -8.33
N SER A 462 5.69 -1.61 -7.97
CA SER A 462 7.11 -2.00 -8.01
C SER A 462 7.42 -3.25 -7.20
N LEU A 463 6.71 -3.50 -6.10
CA LEU A 463 6.85 -4.73 -5.31
C LEU A 463 6.49 -6.02 -6.08
N PHE A 464 5.72 -5.93 -7.17
CA PHE A 464 5.21 -7.08 -7.90
C PHE A 464 5.98 -7.43 -9.16
N ILE A 465 6.93 -6.60 -9.61
CA ILE A 465 7.62 -6.86 -10.86
C ILE A 465 8.46 -8.14 -10.81
N THR A 466 8.75 -8.68 -11.99
CA THR A 466 9.71 -9.77 -12.13
C THR A 466 11.05 -9.40 -11.53
N ARG A 467 11.66 -10.33 -10.81
CA ARG A 467 12.92 -10.12 -10.09
C ARG A 467 13.75 -11.40 -10.01
N ALA A 468 15.06 -11.25 -9.92
CA ALA A 468 15.98 -12.30 -9.51
C ALA A 468 15.79 -12.63 -8.01
N LEU A 469 16.37 -13.75 -7.58
CA LEU A 469 16.35 -14.14 -6.16
C LEU A 469 17.07 -13.12 -5.27
N ASN A 470 18.17 -12.56 -5.77
CA ASN A 470 19.04 -11.66 -5.02
C ASN A 470 18.75 -10.17 -5.28
N ASP A 471 17.67 -9.83 -5.98
CA ASP A 471 17.33 -8.42 -6.23
C ASP A 471 16.87 -7.69 -4.96
N ARG A 472 16.38 -8.42 -3.95
CA ARG A 472 16.07 -7.86 -2.63
C ARG A 472 17.12 -8.32 -1.62
N PRO A 473 17.60 -7.43 -0.73
CA PRO A 473 18.43 -7.86 0.38
C PRO A 473 17.62 -8.68 1.38
N SER A 474 18.31 -9.52 2.13
CA SER A 474 17.78 -10.10 3.36
C SER A 474 17.50 -9.01 4.39
N ILE A 475 16.53 -9.22 5.28
CA ILE A 475 16.17 -8.27 6.36
C ILE A 475 17.41 -7.90 7.20
N THR A 476 18.20 -8.91 7.54
CA THR A 476 19.55 -8.74 8.07
C THR A 476 20.50 -9.33 7.04
N PRO A 477 21.23 -8.51 6.27
CA PRO A 477 22.23 -8.99 5.34
C PRO A 477 23.23 -9.89 6.08
N LEU A 478 23.44 -11.10 5.56
CA LEU A 478 24.40 -12.02 6.15
C LEU A 478 25.79 -11.42 6.01
N SER A 479 26.59 -11.47 7.08
CA SER A 479 28.04 -11.48 6.93
C SER A 479 28.38 -12.65 6.02
N ASN A 480 29.26 -12.46 5.03
CA ASN A 480 29.78 -13.54 4.20
C ASN A 480 30.66 -14.46 5.08
N GLU A 481 30.06 -15.19 6.00
CA GLU A 481 30.65 -16.39 6.59
C GLU A 481 30.05 -17.59 5.84
N SER A 482 30.97 -18.23 5.11
CA SER A 482 30.91 -19.50 4.38
C SER A 482 29.80 -20.47 4.71
#